data_AF-A0A6A4A4S3-F1
#
_entry.id   AF-A0A6A4A4S3-F1
#
_cell.length_a   1.000
_cell.length_b   1.000
_cell.length_c   1.000
_cell.angle_alpha   90.00
_cell.angle_beta   90.00
_cell.angle_gamma   90.00
#
_symmetry.space_group_name_H-M   'P 1'
#
loop_
_entity.id
_entity.type
_entity.pdbx_description
1 polymer ?
#
loop_
_entity_poly.entity_id
_entity_poly.type
_entity_poly.pdbx_seq_one_letter_code
_entity_poly.pdbx_strand_id
1 'polypeptide(L)'
;MVITKAQDLEEFREVSIRPAFMDRSGAAAERSVWDVVAQLQDIWSETFQANAVVWRMWANHIMRGLDRSTWDRDILEPPPSQIAILLKPADLPAERQLAGLSRSSDLALQVVNGAIEDNKRLKASWKAHGERLENQEQLLLTRKRTLEAILAGTRLPSLSDVIDPLPALTNIEDIEHQG
;
A
#
# COMPACT_ATOMS: atom_id res chain seq x y z
N MET A 1 48.21 53.94 26.67
CA MET A 1 49.26 53.27 25.86
C MET A 1 49.28 53.97 24.51
N VAL A 2 50.42 54.52 24.12
CA VAL A 2 50.57 55.47 23.01
C VAL A 2 50.78 54.69 21.71
N ILE A 3 49.86 54.81 20.75
CA ILE A 3 50.00 54.21 19.40
C ILE A 3 51.11 54.96 18.68
N THR A 4 52.30 54.35 18.63
CA THR A 4 53.49 54.94 18.03
C THR A 4 54.23 53.88 17.22
N LYS A 5 53.62 53.44 16.12
CA LYS A 5 54.28 52.91 14.92
C LYS A 5 53.24 52.55 13.89
N ALA A 6 53.53 52.83 12.62
CA ALA A 6 52.75 52.34 11.47
C ALA A 6 52.62 50.80 11.49
N GLN A 7 53.56 50.12 12.12
CA GLN A 7 53.60 48.67 12.30
C GLN A 7 52.37 48.13 13.06
N ASP A 8 51.95 48.78 14.15
CA ASP A 8 50.82 48.33 14.97
C ASP A 8 49.48 48.50 14.24
N LEU A 9 49.40 49.51 13.37
CA LEU A 9 48.23 49.76 12.52
C LEU A 9 48.19 48.81 11.32
N GLU A 10 49.35 48.41 10.80
CA GLU A 10 49.49 47.38 9.76
C GLU A 10 49.13 45.99 10.31
N GLU A 11 49.57 45.66 11.53
CA GLU A 11 49.25 44.40 12.22
C GLU A 11 47.76 44.31 12.56
N PHE A 12 47.15 45.40 13.03
CA PHE A 12 45.70 45.46 13.24
C PHE A 12 44.91 45.34 11.93
N ARG A 13 45.41 45.90 10.81
CA ARG A 13 44.80 45.77 9.48
C ARG A 13 44.92 44.35 8.91
N GLU A 14 46.05 43.69 9.11
CA GLU A 14 46.25 42.28 8.76
C GLU A 14 45.27 41.39 9.54
N VAL A 15 45.14 41.62 10.85
CA VAL A 15 44.28 40.79 11.72
C VAL A 15 42.78 41.10 11.54
N SER A 16 42.41 42.36 11.29
CA SER A 16 41.00 42.78 11.30
C SER A 16 40.40 43.07 9.93
N ILE A 17 41.22 43.28 8.88
CA ILE A 17 40.73 43.76 7.57
C ILE A 17 41.22 42.88 6.39
N ARG A 18 42.19 41.97 6.57
CA ARG A 18 42.58 41.03 5.51
C ARG A 18 42.00 39.63 5.76
N PRO A 19 41.04 39.17 4.94
CA PRO A 19 40.59 37.79 5.02
C PRO A 19 41.71 36.88 4.55
N ALA A 20 42.18 35.99 5.43
CA ALA A 20 43.26 35.04 5.14
C ALA A 20 42.96 34.09 3.95
N PHE A 21 41.72 34.02 3.47
CA PHE A 21 41.35 33.23 2.29
C PHE A 21 40.15 33.87 1.56
N MET A 22 40.43 34.77 0.63
CA MET A 22 39.55 35.05 -0.52
C MET A 22 40.21 34.46 -1.78
N ASP A 23 39.44 33.79 -2.63
CA ASP A 23 39.91 33.52 -4.00
C ASP A 23 40.16 34.86 -4.71
N ARG A 24 41.01 34.85 -5.75
CA ARG A 24 41.39 36.01 -6.57
C ARG A 24 40.22 36.88 -7.09
N SER A 25 38.98 36.43 -6.93
CA SER A 25 37.73 37.11 -7.32
C SER A 25 36.92 37.71 -6.15
N GLY A 26 37.39 37.63 -4.90
CA GLY A 26 36.70 38.22 -3.73
C GLY A 26 35.53 37.39 -3.17
N ALA A 27 35.43 36.11 -3.54
CA ALA A 27 34.47 35.18 -2.97
C ALA A 27 35.01 34.53 -1.68
N ALA A 28 34.14 34.30 -0.70
CA ALA A 28 34.49 33.58 0.53
C ALA A 28 34.97 32.16 0.20
N ALA A 29 36.00 31.68 0.90
CA ALA A 29 36.53 30.33 0.70
C ALA A 29 35.41 29.29 0.80
N GLU A 30 35.33 28.38 -0.16
CA GLU A 30 34.22 27.42 -0.30
C GLU A 30 33.91 26.63 0.99
N ARG A 31 34.94 26.32 1.81
CA ARG A 31 34.76 25.67 3.12
C ARG A 31 33.90 26.50 4.10
N SER A 32 34.11 27.81 4.15
CA SER A 32 33.34 28.69 5.04
C SER A 32 31.86 28.82 4.64
N VAL A 33 31.55 28.63 3.35
CA VAL A 33 30.15 28.61 2.88
C VAL A 33 29.44 27.35 3.36
N TRP A 34 30.11 26.19 3.35
CA TRP A 34 29.54 24.94 3.84
C TRP A 34 29.25 24.98 5.34
N ASP A 35 30.15 25.59 6.13
CA ASP A 35 29.96 25.72 7.58
C ASP A 35 28.72 26.57 7.92
N VAL A 36 28.54 27.71 7.23
CA VAL A 36 27.36 28.56 7.41
C VAL A 36 26.08 27.86 6.92
N VAL A 37 26.15 27.11 5.81
CA VAL A 37 25.01 26.29 5.35
C VAL A 37 24.62 25.25 6.39
N ALA A 38 25.58 24.56 6.99
CA ALA A 38 25.31 23.55 8.02
C ALA A 38 24.61 24.16 9.24
N GLN A 39 25.08 25.32 9.70
CA GLN A 39 24.46 26.05 10.82
C GLN A 39 23.05 26.54 10.49
N LEU A 40 22.83 27.08 9.28
CA LEU A 40 21.50 27.48 8.83
C LEU A 40 20.54 26.28 8.80
N GLN A 41 21.01 25.11 8.34
CA GLN A 41 20.18 23.90 8.31
C GLN A 41 19.89 23.38 9.71
N ASP A 42 20.85 23.45 10.63
CA ASP A 42 20.66 23.05 12.03
C ASP A 42 19.53 23.84 12.70
N ILE A 43 19.50 25.16 12.51
CA ILE A 43 18.52 26.06 13.13
C ILE A 43 17.17 26.03 12.41
N TRP A 44 17.19 26.03 11.07
CA TRP A 44 16.01 26.37 10.28
C TRP A 44 15.37 25.20 9.52
N SER A 45 15.97 24.00 9.52
CA SER A 45 15.41 22.86 8.76
C SER A 45 14.06 22.34 9.28
N GLU A 46 13.74 22.59 10.54
CA GLU A 46 12.43 22.27 11.11
C GLU A 46 11.34 23.25 10.67
N THR A 47 11.71 24.47 10.27
CA THR A 47 10.77 25.52 9.85
C THR A 47 10.68 25.61 8.33
N PHE A 48 11.80 25.44 7.63
CA PHE A 48 11.92 25.63 6.20
C PHE A 48 12.56 24.42 5.51
N GLN A 49 11.98 24.02 4.37
CA GLN A 49 12.57 23.10 3.41
C GLN A 49 13.04 23.86 2.18
N ALA A 50 14.24 23.53 1.72
CA ALA A 50 14.82 24.14 0.53
C ALA A 50 15.84 23.22 -0.14
N ASN A 51 16.06 23.45 -1.44
CA ASN A 51 17.16 22.82 -2.17
C ASN A 51 18.51 23.32 -1.66
N ALA A 52 19.56 22.50 -1.80
CA ALA A 52 20.93 22.84 -1.38
C ALA A 52 21.43 24.17 -1.96
N VAL A 53 21.02 24.52 -3.19
CA VAL A 53 21.36 25.80 -3.83
C VAL A 53 20.75 26.98 -3.07
N VAL A 54 19.52 26.87 -2.57
CA VAL A 54 18.85 27.95 -1.83
C VAL A 54 19.51 28.17 -0.47
N TRP A 55 19.87 27.09 0.23
CA TRP A 55 20.67 27.17 1.45
C TRP A 55 22.02 27.85 1.21
N ARG A 56 22.70 27.48 0.11
CA ARG A 56 23.96 28.11 -0.30
C ARG A 56 23.77 29.58 -0.67
N MET A 57 22.65 29.96 -1.29
CA MET A 57 22.31 31.36 -1.57
C MET A 57 22.14 32.17 -0.29
N TRP A 58 21.52 31.59 0.74
CA TRP A 58 21.37 32.23 2.04
C TRP A 58 22.70 32.40 2.76
N ALA A 59 23.51 31.35 2.84
CA ALA A 59 24.86 31.45 3.40
C ALA A 59 25.70 32.52 2.69
N ASN A 60 25.67 32.56 1.35
CA ASN A 60 26.35 33.62 0.60
C ASN A 60 25.79 35.01 0.88
N HIS A 61 24.49 35.15 1.14
CA HIS A 61 23.91 36.44 1.52
C HIS A 61 24.47 36.94 2.85
N ILE A 62 24.58 36.08 3.85
CA ILE A 62 25.17 36.41 5.17
C ILE A 62 26.64 36.77 5.01
N MET A 63 27.38 35.96 4.26
CA MET A 63 28.83 36.11 4.08
C MET A 63 29.24 37.26 3.16
N ARG A 64 28.28 37.95 2.51
CA ARG A 64 28.55 39.18 1.75
C ARG A 64 29.02 40.33 2.65
N GLY A 65 28.64 40.31 3.93
CA GLY A 65 29.24 41.19 4.94
C GLY A 65 30.67 40.75 5.23
N LEU A 66 31.66 41.59 4.94
CA LEU A 66 33.07 41.33 5.23
C LEU A 66 33.38 41.23 6.74
N ASP A 67 32.41 41.58 7.59
CA ASP A 67 32.52 41.48 9.04
C ASP A 67 32.06 40.09 9.53
N ARG A 68 33.03 39.20 9.77
CA ARG A 68 32.75 37.85 10.28
C ARG A 68 32.14 37.86 11.68
N SER A 69 32.30 38.93 12.45
CA SER A 69 31.75 39.01 13.80
C SER A 69 30.22 39.12 13.82
N THR A 70 29.58 39.40 12.66
CA THR A 70 28.12 39.48 12.56
C THR A 70 27.46 38.19 12.10
N TRP A 71 28.22 37.22 11.56
CA TRP A 71 27.65 36.03 10.94
C TRP A 71 26.80 35.20 11.89
N ASP A 72 27.28 34.96 13.12
CA ASP A 72 26.55 34.18 14.12
C ASP A 72 25.19 34.80 14.47
N ARG A 73 25.12 36.13 14.52
CA ARG A 73 23.86 36.85 14.72
C ARG A 73 22.98 36.74 13.48
N ASP A 74 23.53 36.97 12.30
CA ASP A 74 22.78 37.02 11.06
C ASP A 74 22.27 35.62 10.63
N ILE A 75 22.85 34.52 11.15
CA ILE A 75 22.37 33.13 11.01
C ILE A 75 21.08 32.89 11.83
N LEU A 76 20.95 33.55 12.98
CA LEU A 76 19.77 33.45 13.85
C LEU A 76 18.61 34.32 13.40
N GLU A 77 18.85 35.27 12.48
CA GLU A 77 17.80 36.10 11.90
C GLU A 77 17.02 35.32 10.82
N PRO A 78 15.71 35.60 10.67
CA PRO A 78 14.89 34.96 9.65
C PRO A 78 15.41 35.29 8.24
N PRO A 79 15.08 34.44 7.24
CA PRO A 79 15.59 34.58 5.89
C PRO A 79 15.21 35.94 5.29
N PRO A 80 16.15 36.65 4.62
CA PRO A 80 15.84 37.86 3.87
C PRO A 80 14.73 37.60 2.84
N SER A 81 13.90 38.60 2.54
CA SER A 81 12.71 38.43 1.68
C SER A 81 12.99 37.76 0.32
N GLN A 82 14.15 38.02 -0.26
CA GLN A 82 14.59 37.44 -1.55
C GLN A 82 14.85 35.92 -1.46
N ILE A 83 15.24 35.43 -0.30
CA ILE A 83 15.47 34.01 -0.01
C ILE A 83 14.19 33.37 0.52
N ALA A 84 13.43 34.08 1.36
CA ALA A 84 12.19 33.60 1.94
C ALA A 84 11.18 33.08 0.90
N ILE A 85 11.07 33.76 -0.26
CA ILE A 85 10.20 33.33 -1.38
C ILE A 85 10.62 31.98 -2.01
N LEU A 86 11.85 31.53 -1.79
CA LEU A 86 12.39 30.28 -2.31
C LEU A 86 12.35 29.14 -1.28
N LEU A 87 12.01 29.44 -0.03
CA LEU A 87 11.86 28.48 1.06
C LEU A 87 10.42 27.97 1.12
N LYS A 88 10.25 26.67 1.27
CA LYS A 88 8.93 26.07 1.56
C LYS A 88 8.80 25.87 3.07
N PRO A 89 7.62 25.99 3.67
CA PRO A 89 7.40 25.52 5.03
C PRO A 89 7.76 24.03 5.12
N ALA A 90 8.43 23.63 6.19
CA ALA A 90 8.67 22.21 6.41
C ALA A 90 7.35 21.50 6.76
N ASP A 91 7.11 20.35 6.12
CA ASP A 91 5.99 19.48 6.48
C ASP A 91 6.08 19.16 7.97
N LEU A 92 5.09 19.58 8.74
CA LEU A 92 5.04 19.33 10.17
C LEU A 92 5.02 17.80 10.40
N PRO A 93 5.78 17.26 11.37
CA PRO A 93 5.76 15.82 11.67
C PRO A 93 4.35 15.25 11.86
N ALA A 94 3.44 16.05 12.44
CA ALA A 94 2.04 15.69 12.62
C ALA A 94 1.29 15.50 11.28
N GLU A 95 1.55 16.33 10.27
CA GLU A 95 0.91 16.22 8.95
C GLU A 95 1.35 14.95 8.22
N ARG A 96 2.64 14.59 8.30
CA ARG A 96 3.14 13.32 7.74
C ARG A 96 2.50 12.12 8.42
N GLN A 97 2.38 12.17 9.75
CA GLN A 97 1.73 11.11 10.53
C GLN A 97 0.25 10.97 10.15
N LEU A 98 -0.49 12.08 10.05
CA LEU A 98 -1.88 12.08 9.60
C LEU A 98 -2.04 11.54 8.18
N ALA A 99 -1.17 11.96 7.25
CA ALA A 99 -1.18 11.45 5.88
C ALA A 99 -0.88 9.93 5.82
N GLY A 100 0.04 9.45 6.67
CA GLY A 100 0.31 8.03 6.84
C GLY A 100 -0.89 7.25 7.37
N LEU A 101 -1.53 7.77 8.43
CA LEU A 101 -2.73 7.17 9.02
C LEU A 101 -3.89 7.13 8.02
N SER A 102 -4.13 8.21 7.27
CA SER A 102 -5.15 8.26 6.22
C SER A 102 -4.92 7.18 5.18
N ARG A 103 -3.71 7.10 4.59
CA ARG A 103 -3.36 6.06 3.61
C ARG A 103 -3.53 4.64 4.17
N SER A 104 -3.11 4.42 5.42
CA SER A 104 -3.25 3.11 6.07
C SER A 104 -4.72 2.73 6.27
N SER A 105 -5.58 3.71 6.60
CA SER A 105 -7.01 3.52 6.81
C SER A 105 -7.71 3.22 5.49
N ASP A 106 -7.34 3.92 4.41
CA ASP A 106 -7.86 3.69 3.07
C ASP A 106 -7.53 2.27 2.56
N LEU A 107 -6.30 1.81 2.77
CA LEU A 107 -5.89 0.45 2.41
C LEU A 107 -6.64 -0.60 3.24
N ALA A 108 -6.76 -0.40 4.55
CA ALA A 108 -7.52 -1.30 5.41
C ALA A 108 -8.99 -1.40 4.97
N LEU A 109 -9.60 -0.27 4.61
CA LEU A 109 -10.98 -0.22 4.11
C LEU A 109 -11.13 -0.96 2.79
N GLN A 110 -10.19 -0.82 1.86
CA GLN A 110 -10.19 -1.56 0.59
C GLN A 110 -10.10 -3.07 0.80
N VAL A 111 -9.24 -3.52 1.71
CA VAL A 111 -9.09 -4.94 2.06
C VAL A 111 -10.40 -5.49 2.64
N VAL A 112 -11.03 -4.77 3.58
CA VAL A 112 -12.30 -5.19 4.19
C VAL A 112 -13.41 -5.24 3.14
N ASN A 113 -13.50 -4.24 2.26
CA ASN A 113 -14.49 -4.24 1.18
C ASN A 113 -14.29 -5.43 0.22
N GLY A 114 -13.04 -5.75 -0.14
CA GLY A 114 -12.73 -6.94 -0.93
C GLY A 114 -13.19 -8.23 -0.24
N ALA A 115 -12.89 -8.38 1.05
CA ALA A 115 -13.32 -9.55 1.84
C ALA A 115 -14.85 -9.67 1.94
N ILE A 116 -15.57 -8.55 2.02
CA ILE A 116 -17.05 -8.54 2.00
C ILE A 116 -17.57 -9.07 0.65
N GLU A 117 -16.99 -8.63 -0.47
CA GLU A 117 -17.39 -9.11 -1.79
C GLU A 117 -17.08 -10.61 -1.99
N ASP A 118 -15.92 -11.07 -1.53
CA ASP A 118 -15.58 -12.49 -1.55
C ASP A 118 -16.54 -13.32 -0.70
N ASN A 119 -16.94 -12.82 0.47
CA ASN A 119 -17.93 -13.50 1.31
C ASN A 119 -19.29 -13.61 0.61
N LYS A 120 -19.74 -12.55 -0.08
CA LYS A 120 -20.96 -12.59 -0.90
C LYS A 120 -20.89 -13.66 -1.99
N ARG A 121 -19.75 -13.78 -2.67
CA ARG A 121 -19.51 -14.81 -3.70
C ARG A 121 -19.55 -16.22 -3.11
N LEU A 122 -18.89 -16.43 -1.97
CA LEU A 122 -18.92 -17.70 -1.25
C LEU A 122 -20.34 -18.09 -0.86
N LYS A 123 -21.13 -17.14 -0.34
CA LYS A 123 -22.52 -17.38 0.03
C LYS A 123 -23.38 -17.77 -1.18
N ALA A 124 -23.18 -17.14 -2.32
CA ALA A 124 -23.88 -17.49 -3.56
C ALA A 124 -23.52 -18.90 -4.04
N SER A 125 -22.22 -19.24 -4.03
CA SER A 125 -21.75 -20.59 -4.39
C SER A 125 -22.32 -21.65 -3.45
N TRP A 126 -22.30 -21.40 -2.14
CA TRP A 126 -22.87 -22.31 -1.15
C TRP A 126 -24.36 -22.58 -1.41
N LYS A 127 -25.14 -21.53 -1.72
CA LYS A 127 -26.55 -21.68 -2.05
C LYS A 127 -26.77 -22.55 -3.29
N ALA A 128 -26.00 -22.32 -4.35
CA ALA A 128 -26.07 -23.13 -5.58
C ALA A 128 -25.71 -24.60 -5.32
N HIS A 129 -24.73 -24.86 -4.44
CA HIS A 129 -24.42 -26.22 -4.01
C HIS A 129 -25.58 -26.87 -3.24
N GLY A 130 -26.24 -26.14 -2.35
CA GLY A 130 -27.45 -26.60 -1.65
C GLY A 130 -28.57 -26.99 -2.62
N GLU A 131 -28.89 -26.11 -3.57
CA GLU A 131 -29.91 -26.38 -4.60
C GLU A 131 -29.56 -27.62 -5.43
N ARG A 132 -28.28 -27.84 -5.74
CA ARG A 132 -27.83 -29.03 -6.47
C ARG A 132 -27.99 -30.31 -5.66
N LEU A 133 -27.76 -30.25 -4.35
CA LEU A 133 -27.94 -31.39 -3.43
C LEU A 133 -29.43 -31.79 -3.35
N GLU A 134 -30.31 -30.81 -3.17
CA GLU A 134 -31.77 -31.03 -3.13
C GLU A 134 -32.26 -31.68 -4.44
N ASN A 135 -31.79 -31.18 -5.60
CA ASN A 135 -32.12 -31.76 -6.90
C ASN A 135 -31.64 -33.22 -7.02
N GLN A 136 -30.46 -33.54 -6.50
CA GLN A 136 -29.94 -34.92 -6.48
C GLN A 136 -30.79 -35.84 -5.61
N GLU A 137 -31.21 -35.36 -4.43
CA GLU A 137 -32.10 -36.13 -3.55
C GLU A 137 -33.43 -36.45 -4.26
N GLN A 138 -34.06 -35.46 -4.90
CA GLN A 138 -35.32 -35.67 -5.62
C GLN A 138 -35.16 -36.65 -6.80
N LEU A 139 -34.04 -36.57 -7.51
CA LEU A 139 -33.72 -37.53 -8.58
C LEU A 139 -33.57 -38.95 -8.04
N LEU A 140 -32.89 -39.12 -6.91
CA LEU A 140 -32.70 -40.42 -6.27
C LEU A 140 -34.02 -40.99 -5.76
N LEU A 141 -34.89 -40.17 -5.15
CA LEU A 141 -36.23 -40.59 -4.72
C LEU A 141 -37.08 -41.04 -5.91
N THR A 142 -37.01 -40.35 -7.03
CA THR A 142 -37.71 -40.73 -8.26
C THR A 142 -37.20 -42.08 -8.78
N ARG A 143 -35.88 -42.25 -8.88
CA ARG A 143 -35.28 -43.52 -9.30
C ARG A 143 -35.64 -44.67 -8.37
N LYS A 144 -35.64 -44.43 -7.06
CA LYS A 144 -36.08 -45.42 -6.06
C LYS A 144 -37.51 -45.87 -6.32
N ARG A 145 -38.44 -44.93 -6.49
CA ARG A 145 -39.85 -45.25 -6.80
C ARG A 145 -39.99 -46.06 -8.08
N THR A 146 -39.24 -45.73 -9.13
CA THR A 146 -39.20 -46.51 -10.37
C THR A 146 -38.75 -47.95 -10.13
N LEU A 147 -37.67 -48.15 -9.36
CA LEU A 147 -37.17 -49.48 -9.03
C LEU A 147 -38.16 -50.28 -8.17
N GLU A 148 -38.79 -49.64 -7.19
CA GLU A 148 -39.84 -50.27 -6.36
C GLU A 148 -41.04 -50.72 -7.21
N ALA A 149 -41.45 -49.94 -8.21
CA ALA A 149 -42.51 -50.31 -9.13
C ALA A 149 -42.13 -51.52 -10.02
N ILE A 150 -40.89 -51.55 -10.54
CA ILE A 150 -40.37 -52.69 -11.30
C ILE A 150 -40.35 -53.96 -10.43
N LEU A 151 -39.91 -53.82 -9.18
CA LEU A 151 -39.87 -54.94 -8.23
C LEU A 151 -41.27 -55.46 -7.91
N ALA A 152 -42.25 -54.58 -7.77
CA ALA A 152 -43.64 -54.98 -7.55
C ALA A 152 -44.21 -55.75 -8.76
N GLY A 153 -43.91 -55.32 -9.99
CA GLY A 153 -44.39 -55.97 -11.22
C GLY A 153 -43.71 -57.29 -11.57
N THR A 154 -42.55 -57.61 -10.98
CA THR A 154 -41.79 -58.84 -11.26
C THR A 154 -42.08 -59.99 -10.30
N ARG A 155 -42.90 -59.77 -9.27
CA ARG A 155 -43.32 -60.85 -8.34
C ARG A 155 -44.29 -61.78 -9.06
N LEU A 156 -43.88 -63.03 -9.24
CA LEU A 156 -44.76 -64.10 -9.70
C LEU A 156 -45.85 -64.38 -8.64
N PRO A 157 -47.07 -64.73 -9.06
CA PRO A 157 -48.08 -65.25 -8.14
C PRO A 157 -47.55 -66.51 -7.44
N SER A 158 -48.03 -66.76 -6.23
CA SER A 158 -47.69 -68.00 -5.52
C SER A 158 -48.13 -69.20 -6.35
N LEU A 159 -47.37 -70.29 -6.30
CA LEU A 159 -47.72 -71.54 -7.00
C LEU A 159 -49.10 -72.08 -6.56
N SER A 160 -49.53 -71.72 -5.34
CA SER A 160 -50.87 -72.04 -4.80
C SER A 160 -52.01 -71.31 -5.50
N ASP A 161 -51.72 -70.18 -6.15
CA ASP A 161 -52.73 -69.31 -6.78
C ASP A 161 -52.80 -69.53 -8.30
N VAL A 162 -51.89 -70.34 -8.85
CA VAL A 162 -51.86 -70.74 -10.26
C VAL A 162 -52.70 -72.01 -10.42
N ILE A 163 -53.85 -71.89 -11.09
CA ILE A 163 -54.69 -73.04 -11.43
C ILE A 163 -53.91 -73.94 -12.39
N ASP A 164 -53.78 -75.23 -12.05
CA ASP A 164 -53.15 -76.23 -12.91
C ASP A 164 -53.92 -76.31 -14.24
N PRO A 165 -53.28 -76.03 -15.38
CA PRO A 165 -53.94 -76.10 -16.69
C PRO A 165 -54.09 -77.53 -17.21
N LEU A 166 -53.37 -78.51 -16.64
CA LEU A 166 -53.37 -79.89 -17.12
C LEU A 166 -54.77 -80.54 -17.15
N PRO A 167 -55.68 -80.32 -16.18
CA PRO A 167 -57.04 -80.85 -16.22
C PRO A 167 -57.92 -80.23 -17.32
N ALA A 168 -57.56 -79.05 -17.86
CA ALA A 168 -58.29 -78.36 -18.92
C ALA A 168 -57.76 -78.66 -20.32
N LEU A 169 -56.63 -79.35 -20.44
CA LEU A 169 -56.08 -79.75 -21.73
C LEU A 169 -56.80 -81.00 -22.24
N THR A 170 -57.58 -80.82 -23.31
CA THR A 170 -58.15 -81.95 -24.05
C THR A 170 -57.02 -82.71 -24.73
N ASN A 171 -56.92 -84.02 -24.47
CA ASN A 171 -55.94 -84.87 -25.15
C ASN A 171 -56.27 -84.90 -26.64
N ILE A 172 -55.33 -84.45 -27.47
CA ILE A 172 -55.45 -84.52 -28.93
C ILE A 172 -54.84 -85.86 -29.34
N GLU A 173 -55.62 -86.70 -30.04
CA GLU A 173 -55.11 -87.97 -30.54
C GLU A 173 -53.94 -87.74 -31.49
N ASP A 174 -52.89 -88.52 -31.29
CA ASP A 174 -51.68 -88.49 -32.12
C ASP A 174 -52.00 -89.10 -33.50
N ILE A 175 -52.22 -88.21 -34.47
CA ILE A 175 -52.58 -88.57 -35.84
C ILE A 175 -51.33 -88.86 -36.70
N GLU A 176 -50.12 -88.57 -36.20
CA GLU A 176 -48.88 -88.69 -36.97
C GLU A 176 -48.32 -90.12 -37.00
N HIS A 177 -48.89 -91.03 -36.20
CA HIS A 177 -48.42 -92.42 -36.06
C HIS A 177 -49.45 -93.47 -36.51
N GLN A 178 -50.49 -93.07 -37.24
CA GLN A 178 -51.45 -93.99 -37.89
C GLN A 178 -51.14 -94.13 -39.39
N GLY A 179 -50.13 -94.93 -39.74
CA GLY A 179 -49.78 -95.28 -41.12
C GLY A 179 -48.76 -96.40 -41.21
#